data_AF-A0A5K0V593-F1
#
_entry.id   AF-A0A5K0V593-F1
#
_cell.length_a   1.000
_cell.length_b   1.000
_cell.length_c   1.000
_cell.angle_alpha   90.00
_cell.angle_beta   90.00
_cell.angle_gamma   90.00
#
_symmetry.space_group_name_H-M   'P 1'
#
loop_
_entity.id
_entity.type
_entity.pdbx_description
1 polymer ?
#
loop_
_entity_poly.entity_id
_entity_poly.type
_entity_poly.pdbx_seq_one_letter_code
_entity_poly.pdbx_strand_id
1 'polypeptide(L)'
;MGRPKMQTEINAIAEEPEDNECSSKRAALACMVNSEVGAVLAVMRRNVRWGGRYMTGDDQSEHALVYSLKALRKQIFSWQQQWQTINPTTYLKPFLDVIRSDETGAPITGVALSSVYKILTLEIFDLSTVNVEEAMHMVVDAVTSCRFEVTDPASEEVVLMKILQVLLACMKSKASVMLHNQHVCTIVNTCFRVVHQAGTKGELLQRIARHTMHELVRCIFSHLPDIGHLESTLASKEGSRHNPDAL
;
A
#
# COMPACT_ATOMS: atom_id res chain seq x y z
N MET A 1 -46.19 -7.11 -63.53
CA MET A 1 -45.09 -6.37 -62.87
C MET A 1 -45.33 -6.40 -61.37
N GLY A 2 -44.46 -7.06 -60.60
CA GLY A 2 -44.57 -7.13 -59.15
C GLY A 2 -43.35 -7.85 -58.56
N ARG A 3 -42.35 -7.08 -58.10
CA ARG A 3 -41.24 -7.58 -57.28
C ARG A 3 -41.53 -7.21 -55.83
N PRO A 4 -41.46 -8.12 -54.85
CA PRO A 4 -41.35 -7.74 -53.46
C PRO A 4 -39.91 -7.31 -53.16
N LYS A 5 -39.77 -6.18 -52.47
CA LYS A 5 -38.52 -5.64 -51.93
C LYS A 5 -38.10 -6.50 -50.72
N MET A 6 -36.85 -6.97 -50.68
CA MET A 6 -36.22 -7.35 -49.42
C MET A 6 -35.50 -6.13 -48.87
N GLN A 7 -36.02 -5.58 -47.79
CA GLN A 7 -35.34 -4.63 -46.93
C GLN A 7 -34.67 -5.45 -45.83
N THR A 8 -33.35 -5.51 -45.86
CA THR A 8 -32.54 -5.97 -44.72
C THR A 8 -31.76 -4.75 -44.25
N GLU A 9 -32.40 -3.96 -43.39
CA GLU A 9 -31.70 -2.95 -42.60
C GLU A 9 -30.86 -3.69 -41.56
N ILE A 10 -29.58 -3.83 -41.87
CA ILE A 10 -28.57 -4.20 -40.88
C ILE A 10 -28.41 -2.96 -40.00
N ASN A 11 -29.08 -2.95 -38.85
CA ASN A 11 -28.83 -1.96 -37.81
C ASN A 11 -27.39 -2.12 -37.34
N ALA A 12 -26.61 -1.06 -37.59
CA ALA A 12 -25.27 -0.89 -37.05
C ALA A 12 -25.32 -1.06 -35.53
N ILE A 13 -24.50 -1.98 -35.03
CA ILE A 13 -24.25 -2.15 -33.60
C ILE A 13 -23.62 -0.83 -33.15
N ALA A 14 -24.34 -0.11 -32.28
CA ALA A 14 -23.81 1.06 -31.60
C ALA A 14 -22.62 0.61 -30.73
N GLU A 15 -21.46 1.23 -30.94
CA GLU A 15 -20.35 1.18 -29.99
C GLU A 15 -20.85 1.71 -28.64
N GLU A 16 -20.80 0.85 -27.63
CA GLU A 16 -20.99 1.24 -26.23
C GLU A 16 -19.87 2.21 -25.81
N PRO A 17 -20.16 3.26 -25.03
CA PRO A 17 -19.17 4.26 -24.66
C PRO A 17 -18.17 3.71 -23.62
N GLU A 18 -16.89 4.06 -23.78
CA GLU A 18 -15.76 3.68 -22.91
C GLU A 18 -15.89 4.09 -21.42
N ASP A 19 -16.94 4.84 -21.06
CA ASP A 19 -17.18 5.37 -19.71
C ASP A 19 -17.51 4.27 -18.67
N ASN A 20 -18.01 3.11 -19.09
CA ASN A 20 -18.49 2.07 -18.19
C ASN A 20 -17.34 1.34 -17.45
N GLU A 21 -16.19 1.16 -18.11
CA GLU A 21 -15.06 0.42 -17.55
C GLU A 21 -14.32 1.21 -16.45
N CYS A 22 -14.16 2.53 -16.63
CA CYS A 22 -13.51 3.41 -15.66
C CYS A 22 -14.33 3.54 -14.36
N SER A 23 -15.65 3.65 -14.48
CA SER A 23 -16.54 3.70 -13.30
C SER A 23 -16.53 2.39 -12.53
N SER A 24 -16.49 1.25 -13.22
CA SER A 24 -16.42 -0.09 -12.62
C SER A 24 -15.11 -0.33 -11.84
N LYS A 25 -13.96 0.01 -12.44
CA LYS A 25 -12.64 -0.10 -11.77
C LYS A 25 -12.57 0.75 -10.51
N ARG A 26 -13.02 2.00 -10.57
CA ARG A 26 -13.10 2.90 -9.40
C ARG A 26 -13.97 2.32 -8.28
N ALA A 27 -15.16 1.81 -8.62
CA ALA A 27 -16.04 1.19 -7.64
C ALA A 27 -15.39 -0.05 -6.98
N ALA A 28 -14.64 -0.85 -7.75
CA ALA A 28 -13.91 -1.99 -7.21
C ALA A 28 -12.81 -1.56 -6.21
N LEU A 29 -12.03 -0.53 -6.53
CA LEU A 29 -10.99 0.02 -5.63
C LEU A 29 -11.61 0.59 -4.34
N ALA A 30 -12.72 1.34 -4.47
CA ALA A 30 -13.47 1.85 -3.34
C ALA A 30 -13.99 0.73 -2.42
N CYS A 31 -14.55 -0.33 -3.02
CA CYS A 31 -15.01 -1.52 -2.30
C CYS A 31 -13.86 -2.25 -1.60
N MET A 32 -12.71 -2.38 -2.24
CA MET A 32 -11.53 -3.03 -1.67
C MET A 32 -11.08 -2.29 -0.40
N VAL A 33 -10.80 -0.99 -0.48
CA VAL A 33 -10.37 -0.21 0.69
C VAL A 33 -11.46 -0.18 1.77
N ASN A 34 -12.73 -0.05 1.40
CA ASN A 34 -13.86 -0.12 2.34
C ASN A 34 -13.92 -1.48 3.06
N SER A 35 -13.63 -2.58 2.37
CA SER A 35 -13.59 -3.91 2.97
C SER A 35 -12.46 -4.04 4.01
N GLU A 36 -11.30 -3.45 3.74
CA GLU A 36 -10.16 -3.43 4.64
C GLU A 36 -10.42 -2.54 5.87
N VAL A 37 -11.06 -1.37 5.69
CA VAL A 37 -11.56 -0.55 6.80
C VAL A 37 -12.53 -1.36 7.67
N GLY A 38 -13.44 -2.11 7.03
CA GLY A 38 -14.38 -3.00 7.71
C GLY A 38 -13.69 -4.07 8.56
N ALA A 39 -12.62 -4.66 8.04
CA ALA A 39 -11.82 -5.68 8.73
C ALA A 39 -11.15 -5.12 10.00
N VAL A 40 -10.50 -3.96 9.90
CA VAL A 40 -9.87 -3.30 11.07
C VAL A 40 -10.93 -2.92 12.11
N LEU A 41 -12.03 -2.29 11.70
CA LEU A 41 -13.12 -1.94 12.60
C LEU A 41 -13.75 -3.17 13.28
N ALA A 42 -13.81 -4.32 12.58
CA ALA A 42 -14.35 -5.55 13.14
C ALA A 42 -13.47 -6.12 14.26
N VAL A 43 -12.13 -6.13 14.10
CA VAL A 43 -11.23 -6.58 15.17
C VAL A 43 -11.18 -5.59 16.33
N MET A 44 -11.25 -4.28 16.06
CA MET A 44 -11.36 -3.26 17.11
C MET A 44 -12.62 -3.50 17.97
N ARG A 45 -13.81 -3.66 17.37
CA ARG A 45 -15.06 -3.89 18.14
C ARG A 45 -15.02 -5.10 19.09
N ARG A 46 -14.21 -6.12 18.79
CA ARG A 46 -14.07 -7.32 19.63
C ARG A 46 -13.18 -7.12 20.86
N ASN A 47 -12.37 -6.08 20.88
CA ASN A 47 -11.48 -5.79 22.01
C ASN A 47 -12.25 -4.95 23.05
N VAL A 48 -12.26 -5.37 24.32
CA VAL A 48 -13.05 -4.76 25.40
C VAL A 48 -12.78 -3.26 25.56
N ARG A 49 -11.52 -2.81 25.36
CA ARG A 49 -11.12 -1.39 25.39
C ARG A 49 -11.83 -0.55 24.32
N TRP A 50 -12.27 -1.19 23.25
CA TRP A 50 -12.85 -0.57 22.05
C TRP A 50 -14.33 -0.92 21.85
N GLY A 51 -14.80 -2.03 22.43
CA GLY A 51 -16.16 -2.56 22.31
C GLY A 51 -17.17 -1.97 23.31
N GLY A 52 -16.71 -1.58 24.51
CA GLY A 52 -17.59 -1.00 25.55
C GLY A 52 -18.28 0.31 25.15
N ARG A 53 -17.72 1.06 24.18
CA ARG A 53 -18.27 2.34 23.69
C ARG A 53 -19.34 2.20 22.60
N TYR A 54 -19.71 0.98 22.22
CA TYR A 54 -20.77 0.75 21.23
C TYR A 54 -22.15 0.47 21.86
N MET A 55 -22.22 0.18 23.17
CA MET A 55 -23.42 -0.34 23.84
C MET A 55 -24.18 0.69 24.69
N THR A 56 -23.54 1.78 25.09
CA THR A 56 -24.20 2.91 25.76
C THR A 56 -24.34 4.02 24.74
N GLY A 57 -25.57 4.36 24.35
CA GLY A 57 -25.90 5.43 23.39
C GLY A 57 -25.61 6.84 23.93
N ASP A 58 -24.53 6.99 24.69
CA ASP A 58 -24.05 8.24 25.25
C ASP A 58 -22.79 8.66 24.48
N ASP A 59 -22.75 9.92 24.10
CA ASP A 59 -21.80 10.57 23.18
C ASP A 59 -20.38 10.72 23.79
N GLN A 60 -19.89 9.67 24.45
CA GLN A 60 -18.55 9.58 25.03
C GLN A 60 -17.53 9.38 23.91
N SER A 61 -17.10 10.50 23.32
CA SER A 61 -15.99 10.68 22.37
C SER A 61 -15.46 9.37 21.75
N GLU A 62 -15.96 9.07 20.55
CA GLU A 62 -15.44 7.98 19.75
C GLU A 62 -13.90 8.08 19.64
N HIS A 63 -13.20 6.97 19.86
CA HIS A 63 -11.74 6.95 19.81
C HIS A 63 -11.25 7.45 18.44
N ALA A 64 -10.23 8.32 18.42
CA ALA A 64 -9.76 8.99 17.20
C ALA A 64 -9.47 8.03 16.03
N LEU A 65 -8.83 6.89 16.30
CA LEU A 65 -8.60 5.82 15.31
C LEU A 65 -9.88 5.19 14.74
N VAL A 66 -10.91 4.98 15.57
CA VAL A 66 -12.19 4.42 15.11
C VAL A 66 -12.92 5.47 14.27
N TYR A 67 -12.92 6.72 14.74
CA TYR A 67 -13.50 7.84 14.02
C TYR A 67 -12.87 8.02 12.63
N SER A 68 -11.53 8.03 12.53
CA SER A 68 -10.84 8.22 11.25
C SER A 68 -11.14 7.11 10.24
N LEU A 69 -11.22 5.85 10.70
CA LEU A 69 -11.63 4.71 9.87
C LEU A 69 -13.10 4.85 9.41
N LYS A 70 -14.02 5.24 10.30
CA LYS A 70 -15.43 5.48 9.93
C LYS A 70 -15.58 6.66 8.97
N ALA A 71 -14.79 7.72 9.16
CA ALA A 71 -14.76 8.88 8.28
C ALA A 71 -14.31 8.48 6.86
N LEU A 72 -13.21 7.73 6.74
CA LEU A 72 -12.74 7.20 5.46
C LEU A 72 -13.82 6.34 4.79
N ARG A 73 -14.46 5.43 5.53
CA ARG A 73 -15.55 4.58 5.02
C ARG A 73 -16.73 5.38 4.45
N LYS A 74 -17.06 6.54 5.04
CA LYS A 74 -18.11 7.42 4.52
C LYS A 74 -17.65 8.19 3.28
N GLN A 75 -16.40 8.65 3.28
CA GLN A 75 -15.86 9.52 2.25
C GLN A 75 -15.51 8.76 0.95
N ILE A 76 -15.10 7.51 1.04
CA ILE A 76 -14.58 6.76 -0.12
C ILE A 76 -15.55 6.65 -1.29
N PHE A 77 -16.86 6.59 -1.02
CA PHE A 77 -17.90 6.51 -2.04
C PHE A 77 -18.37 7.89 -2.54
N SER A 78 -17.96 8.99 -1.92
CA SER A 78 -18.26 10.34 -2.41
C SER A 78 -17.28 10.84 -3.46
N TRP A 79 -16.14 10.16 -3.64
CA TRP A 79 -15.14 10.50 -4.65
C TRP A 79 -15.64 10.21 -6.07
N GLN A 80 -15.82 11.29 -6.83
CA GLN A 80 -16.26 11.26 -8.23
C GLN A 80 -15.10 11.25 -9.23
N GLN A 81 -13.89 11.62 -8.79
CA GLN A 81 -12.71 11.71 -9.65
C GLN A 81 -12.09 10.34 -9.94
N GLN A 82 -11.22 10.27 -10.94
CA GLN A 82 -10.37 9.10 -11.19
C GLN A 82 -9.54 8.78 -9.95
N TRP A 83 -9.42 7.50 -9.62
CA TRP A 83 -8.79 7.06 -8.37
C TRP A 83 -7.35 7.55 -8.23
N GLN A 84 -6.60 7.59 -9.34
CA GLN A 84 -5.21 8.04 -9.39
C GLN A 84 -5.04 9.52 -8.99
N THR A 85 -6.10 10.32 -9.06
CA THR A 85 -6.08 11.74 -8.67
C THR A 85 -6.38 11.95 -7.18
N ILE A 86 -6.75 10.90 -6.46
CA ILE A 86 -7.06 10.94 -5.03
C ILE A 86 -5.76 10.72 -4.27
N ASN A 87 -5.40 11.68 -3.42
CA ASN A 87 -4.17 11.58 -2.62
C ASN A 87 -4.19 10.31 -1.74
N PRO A 88 -3.23 9.38 -1.91
CA PRO A 88 -3.18 8.15 -1.13
C PRO A 88 -3.13 8.34 0.38
N THR A 89 -2.55 9.45 0.84
CA THR A 89 -2.52 9.85 2.24
C THR A 89 -3.93 9.83 2.86
N THR A 90 -4.97 10.19 2.09
CA THR A 90 -6.35 10.24 2.58
C THR A 90 -6.92 8.86 2.95
N TYR A 91 -6.56 7.79 2.22
CA TYR A 91 -7.01 6.43 2.54
C TYR A 91 -5.99 5.57 3.28
N LEU A 92 -4.69 5.91 3.22
CA LEU A 92 -3.65 5.20 3.96
C LEU A 92 -3.61 5.60 5.43
N LYS A 93 -3.71 6.91 5.73
CA LYS A 93 -3.47 7.46 7.07
C LYS A 93 -4.23 6.74 8.19
N PRO A 94 -5.54 6.41 8.07
CA PRO A 94 -6.25 5.69 9.13
C PRO A 94 -5.63 4.34 9.50
N PHE A 95 -5.10 3.59 8.52
CA PHE A 95 -4.41 2.33 8.79
C PHE A 95 -3.02 2.55 9.40
N LEU A 96 -2.28 3.53 8.88
CA LEU A 96 -0.93 3.84 9.36
C LEU A 96 -0.95 4.38 10.80
N ASP A 97 -1.97 5.17 11.17
CA ASP A 97 -2.14 5.65 12.53
C ASP A 97 -2.46 4.47 13.50
N VAL A 98 -3.20 3.45 13.06
CA VAL A 98 -3.41 2.21 13.82
C VAL A 98 -2.11 1.44 14.04
N ILE A 99 -1.24 1.38 13.02
CA ILE A 99 0.07 0.68 13.07
C ILE A 99 1.06 1.41 14.00
N ARG A 100 0.99 2.74 14.08
CA ARG A 100 1.86 3.56 14.94
C ARG A 100 1.39 3.63 16.39
N SER A 101 0.13 3.35 16.66
CA SER A 101 -0.46 3.45 18.00
C SER A 101 0.09 2.34 18.91
N ASP A 102 0.56 2.73 20.09
CA ASP A 102 0.91 1.82 21.18
C ASP A 102 -0.32 1.33 21.96
N GLU A 103 -1.50 1.89 21.71
CA GLU A 103 -2.77 1.48 22.29
C GLU A 103 -3.40 0.28 21.57
N THR A 104 -2.88 -0.08 20.40
CA THR A 104 -3.37 -1.20 19.60
C THR A 104 -2.59 -2.48 19.92
N GLY A 105 -3.32 -3.52 20.30
CA GLY A 105 -2.73 -4.84 20.52
C GLY A 105 -2.43 -5.55 19.21
N ALA A 106 -1.56 -6.57 19.28
CA ALA A 106 -1.10 -7.34 18.13
C ALA A 106 -2.20 -7.78 17.13
N PRO A 107 -3.40 -8.22 17.54
CA PRO A 107 -4.47 -8.57 16.58
C PRO A 107 -4.95 -7.39 15.72
N ILE A 108 -5.08 -6.20 16.31
CA ILE A 108 -5.55 -5.00 15.60
C ILE A 108 -4.45 -4.52 14.64
N THR A 109 -3.23 -4.37 15.16
CA THR A 109 -2.03 -3.98 14.38
C THR A 109 -1.81 -4.94 13.22
N GLY A 110 -1.93 -6.24 13.46
CA GLY A 110 -1.78 -7.27 12.45
C GLY A 110 -2.82 -7.16 11.33
N VAL A 111 -4.08 -6.83 11.61
CA VAL A 111 -5.07 -6.62 10.54
C VAL A 111 -4.75 -5.35 9.75
N ALA A 112 -4.36 -4.26 10.40
CA ALA A 112 -3.97 -3.02 9.73
C ALA A 112 -2.76 -3.21 8.80
N LEU A 113 -1.72 -3.93 9.24
CA LEU A 113 -0.57 -4.28 8.39
C LEU A 113 -1.00 -5.11 7.17
N SER A 114 -1.92 -6.07 7.34
CA SER A 114 -2.45 -6.84 6.21
C SER A 114 -3.23 -5.98 5.23
N SER A 115 -3.98 -4.98 5.70
CA SER A 115 -4.67 -4.03 4.85
C SER A 115 -3.70 -3.18 4.03
N VAL A 116 -2.64 -2.66 4.66
CA VAL A 116 -1.58 -1.91 3.96
C VAL A 116 -0.86 -2.80 2.94
N TYR A 117 -0.53 -4.04 3.31
CA TYR A 117 0.06 -5.02 2.39
C TYR A 117 -0.81 -5.19 1.12
N LYS A 118 -2.12 -5.40 1.29
CA LYS A 118 -3.04 -5.54 0.16
C LYS A 118 -3.14 -4.27 -0.68
N ILE A 119 -3.18 -3.10 -0.06
CA ILE A 119 -3.20 -1.80 -0.77
C ILE A 119 -1.98 -1.68 -1.69
N LEU A 120 -0.79 -2.09 -1.20
CA LEU A 120 0.43 -2.11 -2.00
C LEU A 120 0.39 -3.17 -3.11
N THR A 121 0.08 -4.42 -2.78
CA THR A 121 0.19 -5.54 -3.73
C THR A 121 -0.91 -5.55 -4.79
N LEU A 122 -2.04 -4.90 -4.52
CA LEU A 122 -3.12 -4.73 -5.50
C LEU A 122 -2.95 -3.46 -6.34
N GLU A 123 -1.82 -2.75 -6.21
CA GLU A 123 -1.51 -1.50 -6.92
C GLU A 123 -2.66 -0.47 -6.80
N ILE A 124 -3.25 -0.33 -5.61
CA ILE A 124 -4.33 0.65 -5.36
C ILE A 124 -3.82 2.08 -5.54
N PHE A 125 -2.54 2.29 -5.28
CA PHE A 125 -1.78 3.38 -5.85
C PHE A 125 -0.55 2.79 -6.55
N ASP A 126 -0.13 3.49 -7.58
CA ASP A 126 1.02 3.15 -8.43
C ASP A 126 1.79 4.43 -8.80
N LEU A 127 2.77 4.30 -9.69
CA LEU A 127 3.59 5.42 -10.18
C LEU A 127 2.79 6.53 -10.88
N SER A 128 1.57 6.24 -11.36
CA SER A 128 0.70 7.23 -11.99
C SER A 128 -0.17 7.99 -10.99
N THR A 129 -0.20 7.54 -9.73
CA THR A 129 -1.03 8.12 -8.68
C THR A 129 -0.39 9.38 -8.11
N VAL A 130 -1.20 10.42 -7.88
CA VAL A 130 -0.74 11.68 -7.28
C VAL A 130 -0.09 11.44 -5.91
N ASN A 131 1.00 12.14 -5.63
CA ASN A 131 1.72 12.06 -4.34
C ASN A 131 2.15 10.63 -3.94
N VAL A 132 2.42 9.76 -4.92
CA VAL A 132 2.91 8.39 -4.67
C VAL A 132 4.20 8.35 -3.85
N GLU A 133 5.09 9.33 -4.03
CA GLU A 133 6.32 9.46 -3.24
C GLU A 133 6.00 9.61 -1.74
N GLU A 134 5.16 10.58 -1.39
CA GLU A 134 4.71 10.81 -0.01
C GLU A 134 4.01 9.57 0.56
N ALA A 135 3.17 8.90 -0.25
CA ALA A 135 2.48 7.68 0.14
C ALA A 135 3.46 6.55 0.51
N MET A 136 4.48 6.33 -0.32
CA MET A 136 5.52 5.33 -0.09
C MET A 136 6.33 5.65 1.17
N HIS A 137 6.73 6.91 1.37
CA HIS A 137 7.47 7.34 2.56
C HIS A 137 6.64 7.13 3.82
N MET A 138 5.37 7.54 3.81
CA MET A 138 4.45 7.38 4.94
C MET A 138 4.27 5.92 5.35
N VAL A 139 4.16 5.00 4.39
CA VAL A 139 4.05 3.56 4.64
C VAL A 139 5.32 3.02 5.27
N VAL A 140 6.50 3.32 4.71
CA VAL A 140 7.78 2.89 5.25
C VAL A 140 7.95 3.40 6.67
N ASP A 141 7.70 4.68 6.91
CA ASP A 141 7.82 5.29 8.22
C ASP A 141 6.89 4.60 9.23
N ALA A 142 5.63 4.35 8.88
CA ALA A 142 4.67 3.76 9.80
C ALA A 142 5.04 2.33 10.20
N VAL A 143 5.47 1.54 9.21
CA VAL A 143 5.75 0.11 9.38
C VAL A 143 7.08 -0.08 10.10
N THR A 144 8.08 0.75 9.83
CA THR A 144 9.38 0.70 10.52
C THR A 144 9.30 1.29 11.93
N SER A 145 8.37 2.21 12.17
CA SER A 145 8.03 2.71 13.50
C SER A 145 6.87 1.95 14.18
N CYS A 146 6.49 0.77 13.67
CA CYS A 146 5.36 0.01 14.19
C CYS A 146 5.52 -0.26 15.68
N ARG A 147 4.45 0.02 16.44
CA ARG A 147 4.37 -0.26 17.88
C ARG A 147 3.09 -1.05 18.13
N PHE A 148 3.13 -1.93 19.12
CA PHE A 148 1.95 -2.66 19.55
C PHE A 148 2.15 -3.19 20.95
N GLU A 149 1.06 -3.35 21.68
CA GLU A 149 1.05 -4.02 22.97
C GLU A 149 1.28 -5.52 22.76
N VAL A 150 2.39 -6.04 23.33
CA VAL A 150 2.73 -7.46 23.26
C VAL A 150 1.98 -8.20 24.36
N THR A 151 0.87 -8.84 24.00
CA THR A 151 0.03 -9.60 24.93
C THR A 151 0.37 -11.08 24.97
N ASP A 152 0.87 -11.64 23.86
CA ASP A 152 1.30 -13.03 23.77
C ASP A 152 2.39 -13.22 22.69
N PRO A 153 3.33 -14.17 22.87
CA PRO A 153 4.44 -14.36 21.93
C PRO A 153 4.01 -14.78 20.51
N ALA A 154 2.93 -15.54 20.36
CA ALA A 154 2.50 -16.03 19.05
C ALA A 154 1.94 -14.89 18.19
N SER A 155 1.14 -14.00 18.78
CA SER A 155 0.64 -12.80 18.09
C SER A 155 1.77 -11.82 17.75
N GLU A 156 2.80 -11.72 18.59
CA GLU A 156 4.02 -10.96 18.27
C GLU A 156 4.68 -11.49 16.99
N GLU A 157 4.87 -12.81 16.87
CA GLU A 157 5.46 -13.42 15.68
C GLU A 157 4.65 -13.12 14.41
N VAL A 158 3.32 -13.17 14.50
CA VAL A 158 2.43 -12.83 13.38
C VAL A 158 2.60 -11.38 12.95
N VAL A 159 2.73 -10.44 13.90
CA VAL A 159 2.95 -9.02 13.56
C VAL A 159 4.32 -8.81 12.93
N LEU A 160 5.38 -9.42 13.47
CA LEU A 160 6.73 -9.36 12.89
C LEU A 160 6.77 -9.90 11.45
N MET A 161 6.09 -11.03 11.21
CA MET A 161 5.92 -11.58 9.86
C MET A 161 5.24 -10.58 8.92
N LYS A 162 4.19 -9.91 9.38
CA LYS A 162 3.45 -8.93 8.56
C LYS A 162 4.25 -7.64 8.31
N ILE A 163 5.06 -7.19 9.27
CA ILE A 163 6.02 -6.09 9.05
C ILE A 163 6.96 -6.44 7.89
N LEU A 164 7.57 -7.63 7.92
CA LEU A 164 8.45 -8.11 6.85
C LEU A 164 7.74 -8.16 5.48
N GLN A 165 6.49 -8.63 5.45
CA GLN A 165 5.68 -8.68 4.22
C GLN A 165 5.42 -7.30 3.63
N VAL A 166 5.01 -6.33 4.46
CA VAL A 166 4.74 -4.96 4.00
C VAL A 166 6.00 -4.29 3.49
N LEU A 167 7.12 -4.38 4.23
CA LEU A 167 8.38 -3.77 3.81
C LEU A 167 8.92 -4.38 2.51
N LEU A 168 8.80 -5.70 2.34
CA LEU A 168 9.15 -6.35 1.08
C LEU A 168 8.22 -5.93 -0.07
N ALA A 169 6.91 -5.77 0.19
CA ALA A 169 5.97 -5.28 -0.81
C ALA A 169 6.31 -3.85 -1.26
N CYS A 170 6.73 -2.97 -0.35
CA CYS A 170 7.24 -1.64 -0.71
C CYS A 170 8.41 -1.72 -1.70
N MET A 171 9.38 -2.60 -1.45
CA MET A 171 10.57 -2.76 -2.31
C MET A 171 10.28 -3.48 -3.63
N LYS A 172 9.24 -4.32 -3.68
CA LYS A 172 8.81 -5.02 -4.91
C LYS A 172 7.85 -4.19 -5.76
N SER A 173 7.20 -3.18 -5.19
CA SER A 173 6.30 -2.30 -5.93
C SER A 173 7.05 -1.53 -7.01
N LYS A 174 6.40 -1.26 -8.14
CA LYS A 174 6.93 -0.33 -9.15
C LYS A 174 7.15 1.06 -8.57
N ALA A 175 6.37 1.46 -7.56
CA ALA A 175 6.53 2.71 -6.85
C ALA A 175 7.81 2.78 -5.98
N SER A 176 8.56 1.68 -5.83
CA SER A 176 9.82 1.64 -5.07
C SER A 176 10.88 2.62 -5.58
N VAL A 177 10.85 2.98 -6.87
CA VAL A 177 11.77 3.99 -7.43
C VAL A 177 11.59 5.39 -6.82
N MET A 178 10.47 5.64 -6.13
CA MET A 178 10.22 6.88 -5.39
C MET A 178 10.82 6.86 -3.97
N LEU A 179 11.42 5.74 -3.53
CA LEU A 179 12.05 5.63 -2.22
C LEU A 179 13.48 6.18 -2.27
N HIS A 180 13.77 7.16 -1.43
CA HIS A 180 15.14 7.59 -1.18
C HIS A 180 16.00 6.49 -0.54
N ASN A 181 17.31 6.57 -0.74
CA ASN A 181 18.30 5.67 -0.12
C ASN A 181 18.11 5.55 1.40
N GLN A 182 17.76 6.66 2.07
CA GLN A 182 17.47 6.63 3.50
C GLN A 182 16.32 5.69 3.86
N HIS A 183 15.21 5.71 3.09
CA HIS A 183 14.09 4.80 3.30
C HIS A 183 14.48 3.35 3.04
N VAL A 184 15.26 3.10 1.98
CA VAL A 184 15.77 1.75 1.65
C VAL A 184 16.66 1.23 2.79
N CYS A 185 17.57 2.05 3.31
CA CYS A 185 18.38 1.68 4.47
C CYS A 185 17.54 1.41 5.72
N THR A 186 16.51 2.21 5.99
CA THR A 186 15.59 1.99 7.11
C THR A 186 14.83 0.67 6.96
N ILE A 187 14.37 0.32 5.76
CA ILE A 187 13.74 -0.97 5.45
C ILE A 187 14.70 -2.13 5.76
N VAL A 188 15.93 -2.08 5.22
CA VAL A 188 16.93 -3.14 5.43
C VAL A 188 17.26 -3.29 6.90
N ASN A 189 17.51 -2.19 7.62
CA ASN A 189 17.81 -2.20 9.04
C ASN A 189 16.66 -2.78 9.86
N THR A 190 15.41 -2.44 9.52
CA THR A 190 14.23 -2.97 10.21
C THR A 190 14.11 -4.48 9.98
N CYS A 191 14.22 -4.94 8.73
CA CYS A 191 14.15 -6.37 8.43
C CYS A 191 15.30 -7.15 9.09
N PHE A 192 16.52 -6.60 9.12
CA PHE A 192 17.65 -7.20 9.82
C PHE A 192 17.39 -7.34 11.33
N ARG A 193 16.82 -6.31 11.97
CA ARG A 193 16.42 -6.37 13.38
C ARG A 193 15.39 -7.47 13.63
N VAL A 194 14.38 -7.60 12.75
CA VAL A 194 13.37 -8.66 12.86
C VAL A 194 14.00 -10.06 12.67
N VAL A 195 14.96 -10.22 11.75
CA VAL A 195 15.68 -11.49 11.57
C VAL A 195 16.44 -11.89 12.83
N HIS A 196 17.12 -10.92 13.47
CA HIS A 196 17.82 -11.17 14.73
C HIS A 196 16.83 -11.56 15.84
N GLN A 197 15.73 -10.82 15.97
CA GLN A 197 14.67 -11.13 16.92
C GLN A 197 14.03 -12.50 16.68
N ALA A 198 13.86 -12.89 15.41
CA ALA A 198 13.28 -14.18 15.04
C ALA A 198 14.14 -15.38 15.49
N GLY A 199 15.46 -15.20 15.72
CA GLY A 199 16.37 -16.30 16.08
C GLY A 199 15.99 -17.06 17.36
N THR A 200 15.18 -16.46 18.23
CA THR A 200 14.66 -17.09 19.46
C THR A 200 13.14 -17.37 19.40
N LYS A 201 12.52 -17.19 18.22
CA LYS A 201 11.09 -17.35 17.95
C LYS A 201 10.83 -18.64 17.14
N GLY A 202 9.57 -18.92 16.82
CA GLY A 202 9.16 -20.08 16.04
C GLY A 202 9.85 -20.22 14.68
N GLU A 203 10.04 -21.48 14.25
CA GLU A 203 10.75 -21.84 13.00
C GLU A 203 10.14 -21.19 11.75
N LEU A 204 8.82 -20.97 11.75
CA LEU A 204 8.14 -20.32 10.63
C LEU A 204 8.59 -18.86 10.46
N LEU A 205 8.59 -18.08 11.55
CA LEU A 205 9.05 -16.68 11.49
C LEU A 205 10.53 -16.61 11.08
N GLN A 206 11.36 -17.50 11.62
CA GLN A 206 12.77 -17.59 11.24
C GLN A 206 12.97 -17.80 9.75
N ARG A 207 12.25 -18.75 9.14
CA ARG A 207 12.31 -19.01 7.70
C ARG A 207 11.83 -17.82 6.88
N ILE A 208 10.71 -17.22 7.27
CA ILE A 208 10.16 -16.05 6.58
C ILE A 208 11.13 -14.88 6.66
N ALA A 209 11.67 -14.58 7.84
CA ALA A 209 12.62 -13.48 8.04
C ALA A 209 13.89 -13.66 7.19
N ARG A 210 14.49 -14.85 7.20
CA ARG A 210 15.63 -15.16 6.33
C ARG A 210 15.27 -15.02 4.85
N HIS A 211 14.14 -15.57 4.42
CA HIS A 211 13.71 -15.47 3.02
C HIS A 211 13.49 -14.01 2.59
N THR A 212 12.79 -13.22 3.41
CA THR A 212 12.55 -11.79 3.16
C THR A 212 13.86 -11.01 3.00
N MET A 213 14.87 -11.27 3.82
CA MET A 213 16.18 -10.62 3.66
C MET A 213 16.84 -10.94 2.31
N HIS A 214 16.78 -12.19 1.86
CA HIS A 214 17.31 -12.56 0.55
C HIS A 214 16.58 -11.83 -0.58
N GLU A 215 15.24 -11.77 -0.50
CA GLU A 215 14.43 -11.08 -1.49
C GLU A 215 14.70 -9.57 -1.49
N LEU A 216 14.86 -8.94 -0.32
CA LEU A 216 15.22 -7.52 -0.22
C LEU A 216 16.55 -7.22 -0.91
N VAL A 217 17.57 -8.03 -0.65
CA VAL A 217 18.88 -7.88 -1.31
C VAL A 217 18.73 -8.05 -2.81
N ARG A 218 17.98 -9.05 -3.29
CA ARG A 218 17.72 -9.20 -4.73
C ARG A 218 17.05 -7.97 -5.34
N CYS A 219 16.02 -7.43 -4.69
CA CYS A 219 15.33 -6.23 -5.15
C CYS A 219 16.26 -5.01 -5.22
N ILE A 220 17.16 -4.83 -4.25
CA ILE A 220 18.10 -3.70 -4.28
C ILE A 220 19.09 -3.88 -5.44
N PHE A 221 19.67 -5.08 -5.56
CA PHE A 221 20.71 -5.34 -6.55
C PHE A 221 20.17 -5.44 -7.99
N SER A 222 18.87 -5.70 -8.18
CA SER A 222 18.26 -5.67 -9.52
C SER A 222 18.24 -4.27 -10.16
N HIS A 223 18.41 -3.20 -9.37
CA HIS A 223 18.48 -1.82 -9.85
C HIS A 223 19.92 -1.38 -10.19
N LEU A 224 20.95 -2.19 -9.89
CA LEU A 224 22.34 -1.84 -10.22
C LEU A 224 22.61 -1.62 -11.72
N PRO A 225 22.03 -2.41 -12.64
CA PRO A 225 22.21 -2.17 -14.08
C PRO A 225 21.80 -0.76 -14.50
N ASP A 226 20.75 -0.20 -13.88
CA ASP A 226 20.22 1.12 -14.21
C ASP A 226 21.20 2.25 -13.83
N ILE A 227 22.02 2.04 -12.80
CA ILE A 227 23.05 2.99 -12.37
C ILE A 227 24.15 3.13 -13.43
N GLY A 228 24.61 2.01 -14.01
CA GLY A 228 25.63 2.03 -15.06
C GLY A 228 25.15 2.71 -16.36
N HIS A 229 23.85 2.64 -16.66
CA HIS A 229 23.25 3.36 -17.78
C HIS A 229 23.17 4.88 -17.54
N LEU A 230 22.99 5.32 -16.30
CA LEU A 230 22.97 6.74 -15.97
C LEU A 230 24.37 7.37 -16.12
N GLU A 231 25.41 6.70 -15.64
CA GLU A 231 26.79 7.16 -15.76
C GLU A 231 27.27 7.23 -17.23
N SER A 232 26.92 6.24 -18.06
CA SER A 232 27.24 6.26 -19.49
C SER A 232 26.50 7.37 -20.26
N THR A 233 25.26 7.69 -19.87
CA THR A 233 24.49 8.80 -20.46
C THR A 233 25.06 10.17 -20.05
N LEU A 234 25.56 10.31 -18.82
CA LEU A 234 26.23 11.53 -18.35
C LEU A 234 27.59 11.72 -19.03
N ALA A 235 28.40 10.65 -19.17
CA ALA A 235 29.67 10.68 -19.90
C ALA A 235 29.48 11.03 -21.38
N SER A 236 28.39 10.57 -22.00
CA SER A 236 28.04 10.91 -23.39
C SER A 236 27.64 12.38 -23.57
N LYS A 237 27.05 13.01 -22.55
CA LYS A 237 26.68 14.44 -22.56
C LYS A 237 27.88 15.36 -22.33
N GLU A 238 28.89 14.91 -21.59
CA GLU A 238 30.14 15.66 -21.38
C GLU A 238 31.05 15.62 -22.62
N GLY A 239 31.09 14.50 -23.35
CA GLY A 239 31.84 14.38 -24.61
C GLY A 239 31.32 15.24 -25.77
N SER A 240 30.08 15.74 -25.69
CA SER A 240 29.49 16.60 -26.73
C SER A 240 29.67 18.11 -26.48
N ARG A 241 30.15 18.52 -25.29
CA ARG A 241 30.41 19.93 -24.94
C ARG A 241 31.85 20.40 -25.23
N HIS A 242 32.71 19.54 -25.76
CA HIS A 242 34.08 19.88 -26.12
C HIS A 242 34.28 19.76 -27.63
N ASN A 243 33.81 20.77 -28.37
CA ASN A 243 34.34 21.06 -29.71
C ASN A 243 34.98 22.45 -29.69
N PRO A 244 36.28 22.57 -29.37
CA PRO A 244 37.01 23.83 -29.40
C PRO A 244 37.64 24.16 -30.77
N ASP A 245 37.27 23.48 -31.86
CA ASP A 245 37.79 23.81 -33.20
C ASP A 245 36.73 24.53 -34.04
N ALA A 246 36.49 25.78 -33.67
CA ALA A 246 36.03 26.83 -34.58
C ALA A 246 37.21 27.79 -34.81
N LEU A 247 38.07 27.44 -35.77
CA LEU A 247 38.95 28.34 -36.52
C LEU A 247 39.33 27.67 -37.84
#